data_AF-A0A0R1UXX9-F1
#
_entry.id   AF-A0A0R1UXX9-F1
#
_cell.length_a   1.000
_cell.length_b   1.000
_cell.length_c   1.000
_cell.angle_alpha   90.00
_cell.angle_beta   90.00
_cell.angle_gamma   90.00
#
_symmetry.space_group_name_H-M   'P 1'
#
loop_
_entity.id
_entity.type
_entity.pdbx_description
1 polymer ?
#
loop_
_entity_poly.entity_id
_entity_poly.type
_entity_poly.pdbx_seq_one_letter_code
_entity_poly.pdbx_strand_id
1 'polypeptide(L)' 'MNQLKDKKIDQFEVTPADFPAFQKAFMAFETRKRVVGQADKNGKLTYHYDHDAGNDGE' A
#
# COMPACT_ATOMS: atom_id res chain seq x y z
N MET A 1 3.57 -7.16 -0.21
CA MET A 1 3.77 -6.10 -1.23
C MET A 1 3.95 -6.62 -2.63
N ASN A 2 4.76 -7.66 -2.86
CA ASN A 2 4.88 -8.25 -4.20
C ASN A 2 3.50 -8.62 -4.79
N GLN A 3 2.59 -9.18 -3.99
CA GLN A 3 1.23 -9.48 -4.44
C GLN A 3 0.43 -8.26 -4.95
N LEU A 4 0.64 -7.05 -4.41
CA LEU A 4 0.01 -5.82 -4.95
C LEU A 4 0.63 -5.41 -6.28
N LYS A 5 1.96 -5.51 -6.37
CA LYS A 5 2.71 -5.22 -7.61
C LYS A 5 2.29 -6.18 -8.72
N ASP A 6 2.17 -7.46 -8.40
CA ASP A 6 1.76 -8.53 -9.31
C ASP A 6 0.25 -8.51 -9.62
N LYS A 7 -0.51 -7.50 -9.15
CA LYS A 7 -1.98 -7.40 -9.29
C LYS A 7 -2.73 -8.64 -8.79
N LYS A 8 -2.14 -9.40 -7.87
CA LYS A 8 -2.83 -10.54 -7.21
C LYS A 8 -3.85 -10.06 -6.18
N ILE A 9 -3.63 -8.87 -5.63
CA ILE A 9 -4.54 -8.18 -4.73
C ILE A 9 -4.55 -6.70 -5.10
N ASP A 10 -5.74 -6.10 -5.17
CA ASP A 10 -5.89 -4.67 -5.45
C ASP A 10 -5.57 -3.81 -4.23
N GLN A 11 -6.01 -4.26 -3.05
CA GLN A 11 -5.84 -3.56 -1.78
C GLN A 11 -5.73 -4.53 -0.61
N PHE A 12 -5.25 -4.04 0.52
CA PHE A 12 -5.15 -4.79 1.77
C PHE A 12 -5.30 -3.86 2.97
N GLU A 13 -5.87 -4.38 4.04
CA GLU A 13 -5.94 -3.69 5.32
C GLU A 13 -4.72 -4.05 6.18
N VAL A 14 -4.12 -3.04 6.77
CA VAL A 14 -3.06 -3.15 7.77
C VAL A 14 -3.64 -2.74 9.11
N THR A 15 -3.54 -3.65 10.07
CA THR A 15 -3.88 -3.36 11.46
C THR A 15 -2.67 -2.76 12.19
N PRO A 16 -2.87 -2.09 13.34
CA PRO A 16 -1.76 -1.60 14.16
C PRO A 16 -0.79 -2.70 14.60
N ALA A 17 -1.28 -3.94 14.78
CA ALA A 17 -0.46 -5.09 15.15
C ALA A 17 0.49 -5.52 14.01
N ASP A 18 0.06 -5.37 12.76
CA ASP A 18 0.83 -5.73 11.57
C ASP A 18 1.69 -4.58 11.02
N PHE A 19 1.44 -3.35 11.49
CA PHE A 19 2.15 -2.15 11.05
C PHE A 19 3.68 -2.26 11.13
N PRO A 20 4.30 -2.84 12.18
CA PRO A 20 5.76 -2.98 12.24
C PRO A 20 6.33 -3.89 11.15
N ALA A 21 5.61 -4.95 10.79
CA ALA A 21 5.99 -5.86 9.71
C ALA A 21 5.77 -5.19 8.34
N PHE A 22 4.64 -4.51 8.18
CA PHE A 22 4.34 -3.72 7.00
C PHE A 22 5.36 -2.61 6.76
N GLN A 23 5.77 -1.86 7.79
CA GLN A 23 6.74 -0.78 7.68
C GLN A 23 8.08 -1.29 7.12
N LYS A 24 8.57 -2.44 7.60
CA LYS A 24 9.80 -3.05 7.06
C LYS A 24 9.64 -3.40 5.59
N ALA A 25 8.53 -4.03 5.22
CA ALA A 25 8.24 -4.35 3.82
C ALA A 25 8.12 -3.08 2.96
N PHE A 26 7.45 -2.04 3.46
CA PHE A 26 7.27 -0.73 2.80
C PHE A 26 8.59 -0.03 2.57
N MET A 27 9.47 0.00 3.57
CA MET A 27 10.79 0.62 3.44
C MET A 27 11.66 -0.12 2.42
N ALA A 28 11.58 -1.46 2.37
CA ALA A 28 12.27 -2.30 1.41
C ALA A 28 11.64 -2.31 0.00
N PHE A 29 10.45 -1.72 -0.16
CA PHE A 29 9.74 -1.74 -1.43
C PHE A 29 10.14 -0.54 -2.29
N GLU A 30 10.85 -0.81 -3.39
CA GLU A 30 11.40 0.23 -4.27
C GLU A 30 10.32 1.17 -4.85
N THR A 31 9.13 0.62 -5.12
CA THR A 31 8.00 1.39 -5.66
C THR A 31 7.03 1.87 -4.57
N ARG A 32 7.49 2.02 -3.32
CA ARG A 32 6.67 2.49 -2.19
C ARG A 32 5.98 3.84 -2.43
N LYS A 33 6.52 4.70 -3.30
CA LYS A 33 5.86 5.97 -3.70
C LYS A 33 4.49 5.77 -4.36
N ARG A 34 4.22 4.59 -4.92
CA ARG A 34 2.95 4.22 -5.55
C ARG A 34 1.99 3.53 -4.58
N VAL A 35 2.41 3.26 -3.35
CA VAL A 35 1.53 2.63 -2.35
C VAL A 35 0.79 3.74 -1.61
N VAL A 36 -0.50 3.86 -1.86
CA VAL A 36 -1.36 4.87 -1.25
C VAL A 36 -2.06 4.25 -0.05
N GLY A 37 -1.97 4.93 1.10
CA GLY A 37 -2.60 4.51 2.34
C GLY A 37 -3.76 5.42 2.71
N GLN A 38 -4.90 4.83 3.02
CA GLN A 38 -6.09 5.51 3.51
C GLN A 38 -6.37 5.06 4.94
N ALA A 39 -6.42 6.02 5.87
CA ALA A 39 -6.78 5.76 7.26
C ALA A 39 -8.31 5.77 7.41
N ASP A 40 -8.85 4.71 7.98
CA ASP A 40 -10.26 4.58 8.31
C ASP A 40 -10.54 5.03 9.75
N LYS A 41 -11.78 5.46 10.01
CA LYS A 41 -12.22 5.94 11.33
C LYS A 41 -12.16 4.86 12.41
N ASN A 42 -12.13 3.58 12.04
CA ASN A 42 -11.97 2.46 12.97
C ASN A 42 -10.51 2.16 13.35
N GLY A 43 -9.54 3.02 12.97
CA GLY A 43 -8.12 2.78 13.24
C GLY A 43 -7.50 1.70 12.34
N LYS A 44 -8.18 1.37 11.24
CA LYS A 44 -7.66 0.48 10.21
C LYS A 44 -7.03 1.30 9.09
N LEU A 45 -5.94 0.79 8.52
CA LEU A 45 -5.28 1.44 7.38
C LEU A 45 -5.46 0.58 6.14
N THR A 46 -6.16 1.09 5.14
CA THR A 46 -6.29 0.41 3.84
C THR A 46 -5.20 0.91 2.91
N TYR A 47 -4.39 0.01 2.39
CA TYR A 47 -3.36 0.33 1.41
C TYR A 47 -3.70 -0.29 0.06
N HIS A 48 -3.56 0.48 -1.00
CA HIS A 48 -3.65 0.01 -2.37
C HIS A 48 -2.41 0.44 -3.16
N TYR A 49 -2.11 -0.27 -4.23
CA TYR A 49 -1.04 0.11 -5.14
C TYR A 49 -1.63 0.90 -6.30
N ASP A 50 -1.24 2.16 -6.37
CA ASP A 50 -1.60 3.04 -7.46
C ASP A 50 -0.76 2.68 -8.70
N HIS A 51 -1.40 1.94 -9.61
CA HIS A 51 -0.83 1.61 -10.92
C HIS A 51 -0.94 2.79 -11.90
N ASP A 52 -1.70 3.83 -11.55
CA ASP A 52 -2.06 4.98 -12.38
C ASP A 52 -1.29 6.26 -12.01
N ALA A 53 -0.55 6.28 -10.90
CA ALA A 53 0.32 7.40 -10.46
C ALA A 53 1.46 7.77 -11.45
N GLY A 54 1.49 7.17 -12.64
CA GLY A 54 2.30 7.57 -13.79
C GLY A 54 1.51 8.26 -14.92
N ASN A 55 0.21 8.49 -14.76
CA ASN A 55 -0.69 9.06 -15.77
C ASN A 55 -1.30 10.41 -15.36
N ASP A 56 -0.82 11.03 -14.28
CA ASP A 56 -1.13 12.42 -13.95
C ASP A 56 -0.28 13.34 -14.84
N GLY A 57 -0.75 13.50 -16.06
CA GLY A 57 -0.10 14.24 -17.13
C GLY A 57 -1.04 14.38 -18.32
N GLU A 58 -2.13 15.13 -18.14
CA GLU A 58 -2.88 15.78 -19.23
C GLU A 58 -3.11 17.25 -18.90
#